data_AF-A0A2A8H995-F1
#
_entry.id   AF-A0A2A8H995-F1
#
_cell.length_a   1.000
_cell.length_b   1.000
_cell.length_c   1.000
_cell.angle_alpha   90.00
_cell.angle_beta   90.00
_cell.angle_gamma   90.00
#
_symmetry.space_group_name_H-M   'P 1'
#
loop_
_entity.id
_entity.type
_entity.pdbx_description
1 polymer ?
#
loop_
_entity_poly.entity_id
_entity_poly.type
_entity_poly.pdbx_seq_one_letter_code
_entity_poly.pdbx_strand_id
1 'polypeptide(L)'
;MGLFDKIFGKKQAPTTTRFEMINDNGGGFFAWNGDVFQSDIIRACIRPKAKAVGKLVAKHIQDNANECKVNPEPYIRFMLEEPNPLMTGQIFQEKMTVQLELNHNAFAYIKRDELGFPSEMYPIPCITVEVVEGVQGDIFLTFYFKNGKRMTVPYVDVIHLRKDFNDDDFFGEHPGKSLAS
;
A
#
# COMPACT_ATOMS: atom_id res chain seq x y z
N MET A 1 27.96 4.47 39.56
CA MET A 1 27.08 4.72 38.40
C MET A 1 27.59 3.88 37.25
N GLY A 2 27.03 2.68 37.10
CA GLY A 2 27.71 1.56 36.46
C GLY A 2 27.47 1.45 34.96
N LEU A 3 28.48 0.91 34.26
CA LEU A 3 28.49 0.52 32.85
C LEU A 3 27.34 -0.42 32.44
N PHE A 4 26.68 -1.08 33.40
CA PHE A 4 25.59 -2.02 33.19
C PHE A 4 24.24 -1.37 32.83
N ASP A 5 24.00 -0.09 33.22
CA ASP A 5 22.80 0.66 32.81
C ASP A 5 22.84 1.11 31.33
N LYS A 6 23.99 0.97 30.67
CA LYS A 6 24.21 1.36 29.27
C LYS A 6 23.98 0.22 28.27
N ILE A 7 23.82 -1.02 28.76
CA ILE A 7 23.69 -2.23 27.93
C ILE A 7 22.24 -2.75 27.97
N PHE A 8 21.54 -2.60 29.09
CA PHE A 8 20.11 -2.89 29.17
C PHE A 8 19.32 -1.60 29.01
N GLY A 9 19.25 -1.16 27.75
CA GLY A 9 18.44 -0.03 27.34
C GLY A 9 17.03 -0.13 27.91
N LYS A 10 16.56 0.99 28.46
CA LYS A 10 15.14 1.21 28.78
C LYS A 10 14.33 0.69 27.59
N LYS A 11 13.44 -0.28 27.84
CA LYS A 11 12.41 -0.69 26.88
C LYS A 11 11.71 0.60 26.43
N GLN A 12 12.00 1.03 25.21
CA GLN A 12 11.30 2.15 24.61
C GLN A 12 9.81 1.75 24.56
N ALA A 13 8.93 2.69 24.93
CA ALA A 13 7.52 2.53 24.60
C ALA A 13 7.42 2.34 23.07
N PRO A 14 6.50 1.49 22.57
CA PRO A 14 6.39 1.24 21.14
C PRO A 14 6.26 2.59 20.40
N THR A 15 7.20 2.87 19.50
CA THR A 15 7.18 4.08 18.67
C THR A 15 6.11 3.87 17.60
N THR A 16 4.97 4.52 17.75
CA THR A 16 3.89 4.46 16.76
C THR A 16 3.98 5.67 15.84
N THR A 17 4.29 5.47 14.56
CA THR A 17 4.23 6.53 13.53
C THR A 17 2.89 6.43 12.79
N ARG A 18 2.14 7.54 12.71
CA ARG A 18 0.80 7.59 12.11
C ARG A 18 0.82 8.41 10.83
N PHE A 19 0.23 7.89 9.77
CA PHE A 19 0.10 8.53 8.46
C PHE A 19 -1.36 8.58 8.02
N GLU A 20 -1.84 9.76 7.59
CA GLU A 20 -3.22 9.97 7.15
C GLU A 20 -3.33 9.96 5.62
N MET A 21 -4.36 9.28 5.11
CA MET A 21 -4.63 9.05 3.70
C MET A 21 -5.88 9.85 3.28
N ILE A 22 -5.81 10.47 2.11
CA ILE A 22 -6.91 11.17 1.45
C ILE A 22 -7.86 10.17 0.78
N ASN A 23 -9.17 10.37 0.96
CA ASN A 23 -10.18 9.45 0.45
C ASN A 23 -11.47 10.17 0.02
N ASP A 24 -11.86 10.02 -1.26
CA ASP A 24 -13.01 10.69 -1.92
C ASP A 24 -14.33 10.45 -1.19
N ASN A 25 -15.04 11.51 -0.80
CA ASN A 25 -16.42 11.48 -0.32
C ASN A 25 -17.20 12.66 -0.93
N GLY A 26 -18.06 12.35 -1.91
CA GLY A 26 -18.97 13.30 -2.53
C GLY A 26 -19.93 13.98 -1.54
N GLY A 27 -20.11 15.30 -1.72
CA GLY A 27 -21.31 16.00 -1.27
C GLY A 27 -21.10 17.38 -0.62
N GLY A 28 -20.76 18.39 -1.43
CA GLY A 28 -21.19 19.77 -1.20
C GLY A 28 -20.37 20.64 -0.24
N PHE A 29 -20.12 21.87 -0.72
CA PHE A 29 -19.60 23.06 -0.03
C PHE A 29 -18.06 23.25 -0.03
N PHE A 30 -17.67 24.40 -0.60
CA PHE A 30 -16.30 24.82 -0.90
C PHE A 30 -15.59 25.40 0.32
N ALA A 31 -14.52 24.72 0.76
CA ALA A 31 -13.27 25.26 1.32
C ALA A 31 -12.39 24.05 1.69
N TRP A 32 -11.35 23.79 0.87
CA TRP A 32 -10.26 22.81 1.03
C TRP A 32 -10.41 21.75 2.16
N ASN A 33 -10.92 20.56 1.83
CA ASN A 33 -11.12 19.45 2.78
C ASN A 33 -10.36 18.16 2.39
N GLY A 34 -9.23 18.28 1.70
CA GLY A 34 -8.38 17.12 1.39
C GLY A 34 -9.00 16.09 0.44
N ASP A 35 -10.01 16.45 -0.38
CA ASP A 35 -10.55 15.56 -1.41
C ASP A 35 -9.96 15.88 -2.80
N VAL A 36 -8.71 15.47 -2.96
CA VAL A 36 -7.88 15.75 -4.14
C VAL A 36 -8.46 15.06 -5.39
N PHE A 37 -9.19 13.96 -5.24
CA PHE A 37 -9.76 13.22 -6.37
C PHE A 37 -11.04 13.83 -6.95
N GLN A 38 -11.71 14.72 -6.21
CA GLN A 38 -12.87 15.46 -6.71
C GLN A 38 -12.52 16.54 -7.72
N SER A 39 -11.27 17.01 -7.74
CA SER A 39 -10.79 17.90 -8.80
C SER A 39 -10.84 17.17 -10.14
N ASP A 40 -11.56 17.76 -11.09
CA ASP A 40 -11.68 17.28 -12.48
C ASP A 40 -10.31 17.26 -13.18
N ILE A 41 -9.47 18.27 -12.94
CA ILE A 41 -8.09 18.34 -13.44
C ILE A 41 -7.28 17.14 -12.94
N ILE A 42 -7.28 16.90 -11.62
CA ILE A 42 -6.49 15.81 -11.04
C ILE A 42 -7.00 14.46 -11.50
N ARG A 43 -8.33 14.28 -11.53
CA ARG A 43 -8.96 13.07 -12.06
C ARG A 43 -8.65 12.86 -13.54
N ALA A 44 -8.59 13.93 -14.34
CA ALA A 44 -8.21 13.87 -15.75
C ALA A 44 -6.74 13.50 -15.95
N CYS A 45 -5.85 13.83 -15.03
CA CYS A 45 -4.44 13.41 -15.06
C CYS A 45 -4.23 11.96 -14.58
N ILE A 46 -4.89 11.57 -13.49
CA ILE A 46 -4.71 10.23 -12.89
C ILE A 46 -5.36 9.14 -13.76
N ARG A 47 -6.54 9.39 -14.30
CA ARG A 47 -7.32 8.37 -15.03
C ARG A 47 -6.57 7.78 -16.23
N PRO A 48 -5.96 8.57 -17.15
CA PRO A 48 -5.19 8.02 -18.26
C PRO A 48 -4.01 7.17 -17.78
N LYS A 49 -3.31 7.61 -16.73
CA LYS A 49 -2.19 6.86 -16.13
C LYS A 49 -2.67 5.51 -15.56
N ALA A 50 -3.71 5.52 -14.73
CA ALA A 50 -4.28 4.30 -14.18
C ALA A 50 -4.75 3.34 -15.29
N LYS A 51 -5.43 3.86 -16.32
CA LYS A 51 -5.86 3.07 -17.48
C LYS A 51 -4.71 2.53 -18.33
N ALA A 52 -3.60 3.26 -18.44
CA ALA A 52 -2.41 2.77 -19.12
C ALA A 52 -1.75 1.64 -18.33
N VAL A 53 -1.63 1.79 -17.01
CA VAL A 53 -1.09 0.74 -16.13
C VAL A 53 -1.99 -0.50 -16.15
N GLY A 54 -3.32 -0.35 -16.07
CA GLY A 54 -4.25 -1.48 -16.10
C GLY A 54 -4.24 -2.30 -17.39
N LYS A 55 -3.67 -1.77 -18.48
CA LYS A 55 -3.49 -2.52 -19.74
C LYS A 55 -2.25 -3.41 -19.72
N LEU A 56 -1.40 -3.28 -18.70
CA LEU A 56 -0.17 -4.06 -18.58
C LEU A 56 -0.50 -5.48 -18.12
N VAL A 57 0.06 -6.46 -18.82
CA VAL A 57 -0.06 -7.88 -18.45
C VAL A 57 1.15 -8.25 -17.62
N ALA A 58 0.93 -8.48 -16.33
CA ALA A 58 1.96 -8.96 -15.43
C ALA A 58 2.35 -10.40 -15.81
N LYS A 59 3.65 -10.69 -15.79
CA LYS A 59 4.21 -12.01 -16.10
C LYS A 59 5.19 -12.39 -15.00
N HIS A 60 5.09 -13.62 -14.52
CA HIS A 60 6.13 -14.25 -13.73
C HIS A 60 7.21 -14.74 -14.68
N ILE A 61 8.43 -14.22 -14.57
CA ILE A 61 9.56 -14.66 -15.39
C ILE A 61 10.56 -15.34 -14.47
N GLN A 62 10.91 -16.59 -14.78
CA GLN A 62 12.00 -17.30 -14.14
C GLN A 62 13.11 -17.45 -15.16
N ASP A 63 14.19 -16.69 -14.94
CA ASP A 63 15.36 -16.69 -15.82
C ASP A 63 16.51 -17.44 -15.16
N ASN A 64 16.95 -18.51 -15.79
CA ASN A 64 18.09 -19.32 -15.37
C ASN A 64 19.14 -19.32 -16.49
N ALA A 65 20.39 -19.66 -16.18
CA ALA A 65 21.51 -19.63 -17.12
C ALA A 65 21.29 -20.37 -18.46
N ASN A 66 20.33 -21.32 -18.50
CA ASN A 66 20.03 -22.14 -19.67
C ASN A 66 18.65 -21.86 -20.29
N GLU A 67 17.72 -21.21 -19.58
CA GLU A 67 16.33 -21.08 -20.03
C GLU A 67 15.60 -19.92 -19.33
N CYS A 68 14.85 -19.14 -20.11
CA CYS A 68 13.92 -18.13 -19.62
C CYS A 68 12.48 -18.66 -19.75
N LYS A 69 11.85 -18.97 -18.62
CA LYS A 69 10.47 -19.48 -18.54
C LYS A 69 9.50 -18.37 -18.20
N VAL A 70 8.44 -18.27 -19.00
CA VAL A 70 7.34 -17.32 -18.76
C VAL A 70 6.18 -18.08 -18.10
N ASN A 71 5.79 -17.61 -16.93
CA ASN A 71 4.75 -18.17 -16.06
C ASN A 71 4.96 -19.67 -15.75
N PRO A 72 6.12 -20.07 -15.18
CA PRO A 72 6.38 -21.46 -14.84
C PRO A 72 5.40 -22.00 -13.77
N GLU A 73 4.89 -21.12 -12.91
CA GLU A 73 3.97 -21.46 -11.82
C GLU A 73 2.56 -20.94 -12.12
N PRO A 74 1.59 -21.84 -12.40
CA PRO A 74 0.23 -21.44 -12.77
C PRO A 74 -0.49 -20.62 -11.71
N TYR A 75 -0.28 -20.92 -10.42
CA TYR A 75 -0.99 -20.23 -9.34
C TYR A 75 -0.61 -18.74 -9.28
N ILE A 76 0.68 -18.40 -9.47
CA ILE A 76 1.14 -17.00 -9.53
C ILE A 76 0.50 -16.31 -10.73
N ARG A 77 0.45 -16.98 -11.87
CA ARG A 77 -0.21 -16.43 -13.06
C ARG A 77 -1.68 -16.10 -12.79
N PHE A 78 -2.44 -17.04 -12.21
CA PHE A 78 -3.84 -16.79 -11.85
C PHE A 78 -3.99 -15.66 -10.85
N MET A 79 -3.12 -15.60 -9.83
CA MET A 79 -3.12 -14.50 -8.87
C MET A 79 -2.80 -13.13 -9.52
N LEU A 80 -2.00 -13.09 -10.58
CA LEU A 80 -1.72 -11.86 -11.32
C LEU A 80 -2.87 -11.45 -12.26
N GLU A 81 -3.58 -12.43 -12.83
CA GLU A 81 -4.72 -12.22 -13.73
C GLU A 81 -6.03 -11.91 -12.97
N GLU A 82 -6.27 -12.58 -11.85
CA GLU A 82 -7.45 -12.50 -10.98
C GLU A 82 -6.99 -12.57 -9.50
N PRO A 83 -6.52 -11.46 -8.92
CA PRO A 83 -5.91 -11.46 -7.59
C PRO A 83 -6.88 -11.80 -6.47
N ASN A 84 -8.19 -11.64 -6.69
CA ASN A 84 -9.21 -12.04 -5.75
C ASN A 84 -10.57 -12.21 -6.47
N PRO A 85 -11.57 -12.86 -5.84
CA PRO A 85 -12.87 -13.10 -6.46
C PRO A 85 -13.70 -11.83 -6.77
N LEU A 86 -13.29 -10.66 -6.28
CA LEU A 86 -14.04 -9.41 -6.42
C LEU A 86 -13.54 -8.55 -7.59
N MET A 87 -12.34 -8.80 -8.12
CA MET A 87 -11.76 -7.96 -9.19
C MET A 87 -10.70 -8.70 -10.03
N THR A 88 -10.59 -8.31 -11.30
CA THR A 88 -9.51 -8.74 -12.18
C THR A 88 -8.21 -7.99 -11.88
N GLY A 89 -7.08 -8.52 -12.35
CA GLY A 89 -5.75 -7.93 -12.20
C GLY A 89 -5.65 -6.52 -12.79
N GLN A 90 -6.33 -6.28 -13.91
CA GLN A 90 -6.45 -4.93 -14.49
C GLN A 90 -7.09 -3.95 -13.49
N ILE A 91 -8.25 -4.31 -12.91
CA ILE A 91 -8.96 -3.43 -11.97
C ILE A 91 -8.15 -3.23 -10.69
N PHE A 92 -7.46 -4.27 -10.23
CA PHE A 92 -6.55 -4.19 -9.09
C PHE A 92 -5.43 -3.18 -9.34
N GLN A 93 -4.74 -3.27 -10.49
CA GLN A 93 -3.67 -2.36 -10.87
C GLN A 93 -4.16 -0.92 -11.02
N GLU A 94 -5.32 -0.72 -11.65
CA GLU A 94 -5.96 0.60 -11.76
C GLU A 94 -6.22 1.18 -10.37
N LYS A 95 -6.80 0.40 -9.46
CA LYS A 95 -7.12 0.83 -8.09
C LYS A 95 -5.87 1.17 -7.27
N MET A 96 -4.85 0.33 -7.32
CA MET A 96 -3.58 0.58 -6.65
C MET A 96 -2.88 1.82 -7.19
N THR A 97 -2.89 2.01 -8.52
CA THR A 97 -2.32 3.22 -9.15
C THR A 97 -3.05 4.47 -8.73
N VAL A 98 -4.39 4.46 -8.68
CA VAL A 98 -5.17 5.62 -8.22
C VAL A 98 -4.84 5.95 -6.77
N GLN A 99 -4.77 4.96 -5.88
CA GLN A 99 -4.38 5.19 -4.49
C GLN A 99 -2.97 5.78 -4.37
N LEU A 100 -2.03 5.25 -5.14
CA LEU A 100 -0.64 5.70 -5.16
C LEU A 100 -0.54 7.15 -5.65
N GLU A 101 -1.24 7.54 -6.71
CA GLU A 101 -1.16 8.92 -7.19
C GLU A 101 -1.89 9.92 -6.30
N LEU A 102 -2.89 9.49 -5.53
CA LEU A 102 -3.59 10.37 -4.59
C LEU A 102 -2.82 10.60 -3.29
N ASN A 103 -2.15 9.57 -2.80
CA ASN A 103 -1.58 9.56 -1.45
C ASN A 103 -0.05 9.39 -1.40
N HIS A 104 0.55 9.11 -2.55
CA HIS A 104 1.94 8.63 -2.68
C HIS A 104 2.25 7.35 -1.90
N ASN A 105 1.20 6.70 -1.41
CA ASN A 105 1.21 5.44 -0.70
C ASN A 105 0.03 4.60 -1.18
N ALA A 106 0.24 3.32 -1.48
CA ALA A 106 -0.84 2.38 -1.74
C ALA A 106 -0.51 1.03 -1.11
N PHE A 107 -1.54 0.37 -0.56
CA PHE A 107 -1.36 -0.85 0.22
C PHE A 107 -2.25 -1.97 -0.34
N ALA A 108 -1.71 -3.18 -0.41
CA ALA A 108 -2.49 -4.38 -0.63
C ALA A 108 -2.13 -5.47 0.38
N TYR A 109 -3.13 -6.16 0.89
CA TYR A 109 -2.98 -7.30 1.76
C TYR A 109 -2.73 -8.56 0.93
N ILE A 110 -1.71 -9.34 1.32
CA ILE A 110 -1.45 -10.68 0.79
C ILE A 110 -2.09 -11.68 1.74
N LYS A 111 -3.14 -12.37 1.31
CA LYS A 111 -3.72 -13.49 2.04
C LYS A 111 -2.97 -14.75 1.66
N ARG A 112 -2.50 -15.49 2.65
CA ARG A 112 -1.85 -16.79 2.49
C ARG A 112 -2.79 -17.93 2.82
N ASP A 113 -2.60 -19.07 2.17
CA ASP A 113 -3.28 -20.32 2.49
C ASP A 113 -2.68 -21.02 3.72
N GLU A 114 -3.22 -22.19 4.07
CA GLU A 114 -2.77 -22.99 5.22
C GLU A 114 -1.32 -23.49 5.11
N LEU A 115 -0.77 -23.52 3.89
CA LEU A 115 0.60 -23.92 3.59
C LEU A 115 1.55 -22.71 3.52
N GLY A 116 1.03 -21.49 3.70
CA GLY A 116 1.79 -20.25 3.68
C GLY A 116 2.00 -19.65 2.29
N PHE A 117 1.42 -20.23 1.24
CA PHE A 117 1.50 -19.68 -0.12
C PHE A 117 0.51 -18.53 -0.31
N PRO A 118 0.91 -17.45 -1.01
CA PRO A 118 -0.01 -16.35 -1.30
C PRO A 118 -1.11 -16.86 -2.24
N SER A 119 -2.36 -16.72 -1.81
CA SER A 119 -3.54 -17.19 -2.53
C SER A 119 -4.36 -16.05 -3.11
N GLU A 120 -4.44 -14.91 -2.41
CA GLU A 120 -5.27 -13.76 -2.81
C GLU A 120 -4.58 -12.44 -2.43
N MET A 121 -4.87 -11.38 -3.17
CA MET A 121 -4.40 -10.03 -2.88
C MET A 121 -5.55 -9.02 -2.88
N TYR A 122 -5.63 -8.18 -1.85
CA TYR A 122 -6.70 -7.20 -1.68
C TYR A 122 -6.16 -5.79 -1.49
N PRO A 123 -6.54 -4.80 -2.31
CA PRO A 123 -6.22 -3.40 -2.04
C PRO A 123 -6.82 -2.98 -0.70
N ILE A 124 -6.08 -2.23 0.10
CA ILE A 124 -6.49 -1.75 1.42
C ILE A 124 -6.82 -0.24 1.33
N PRO A 125 -8.10 0.14 1.15
CA PRO A 125 -8.51 1.54 1.16
C PRO A 125 -8.62 2.06 2.61
N CYS A 126 -7.48 2.32 3.23
CA CYS A 126 -7.42 2.94 4.55
C CYS A 126 -7.54 4.46 4.48
N ILE A 127 -7.97 5.08 5.59
CA ILE A 127 -7.91 6.54 5.83
C ILE A 127 -6.69 6.93 6.65
N THR A 128 -6.13 5.97 7.38
CA THR A 128 -4.96 6.17 8.23
C THR A 128 -4.26 4.83 8.33
N VAL A 129 -2.93 4.88 8.37
CA VAL A 129 -2.08 3.72 8.64
C VAL A 129 -1.10 4.10 9.75
N GLU A 130 -0.92 3.20 10.70
CA GLU A 130 0.05 3.35 11.78
C GLU A 130 1.07 2.22 11.69
N VAL A 131 2.36 2.56 11.75
CA VAL A 131 3.43 1.59 11.92
C VAL A 131 3.57 1.28 13.40
N VAL A 132 3.55 -0.01 13.72
CA VAL A 132 3.67 -0.52 15.08
C VAL A 132 4.83 -1.50 15.11
N GLU A 133 5.84 -1.22 15.92
CA GLU A 133 6.96 -2.12 16.13
C GLU A 133 6.66 -3.11 17.27
N GLY A 134 6.83 -4.39 17.00
CA GLY A 134 6.69 -5.48 17.96
C GLY A 134 7.92 -5.60 18.86
N VAL A 135 7.78 -6.38 19.94
CA VAL A 135 8.83 -6.52 20.97
C VAL A 135 10.13 -7.13 20.43
N GLN A 136 10.05 -7.86 19.30
CA GLN A 136 11.19 -8.52 18.65
C GLN A 136 11.73 -7.74 17.44
N GLY A 137 11.21 -6.52 17.17
CA GLY A 137 11.55 -5.72 15.99
C GLY A 137 10.67 -6.03 14.76
N ASP A 138 9.67 -6.90 14.89
CA ASP A 138 8.70 -7.17 13.82
C ASP A 138 7.84 -5.93 13.55
N ILE A 139 7.65 -5.58 12.28
CA ILE A 139 6.85 -4.40 11.90
C ILE A 139 5.43 -4.85 11.56
N PHE A 140 4.45 -4.15 12.13
CA PHE A 140 3.03 -4.29 11.83
C PHE A 140 2.46 -2.98 11.32
N LEU A 141 1.48 -3.06 10.44
CA LEU A 141 0.68 -1.92 9.99
C LEU A 141 -0.73 -2.04 10.53
N THR A 142 -1.16 -1.03 11.27
CA THR A 142 -2.56 -0.87 11.69
C THR A 142 -3.27 0.09 10.77
N PHE A 143 -4.18 -0.45 9.96
CA PHE A 143 -5.03 0.30 9.06
C PHE A 143 -6.33 0.69 9.74
N TYR A 144 -6.71 1.95 9.59
CA TYR A 144 -8.02 2.47 9.99
C TYR A 144 -8.87 2.73 8.76
N PHE A 145 -10.12 2.30 8.81
CA PHE A 145 -11.07 2.41 7.70
C PHE A 145 -12.14 3.46 7.98
N LYS A 146 -12.78 3.95 6.91
CA LYS A 146 -13.89 4.93 6.99
C LYS A 146 -15.04 4.49 7.91
N ASN A 147 -15.30 3.19 8.02
CA ASN A 147 -16.36 2.63 8.85
C ASN A 147 -15.99 2.52 10.34
N GLY A 148 -14.85 3.09 10.76
CA GLY A 148 -14.35 3.02 12.13
C GLY A 148 -13.70 1.67 12.50
N LYS A 149 -13.70 0.68 11.60
CA LYS A 149 -12.98 -0.57 11.83
C LYS A 149 -11.48 -0.35 11.66
N ARG A 150 -10.71 -1.24 12.29
CA ARG A 150 -9.26 -1.32 12.14
C ARG A 150 -8.82 -2.74 11.81
N MET A 151 -7.68 -2.85 11.15
CA MET A 151 -7.03 -4.13 10.82
C MET A 151 -5.53 -3.98 11.02
N THR A 152 -4.94 -4.87 11.81
CA THR A 152 -3.49 -4.93 12.01
C THR A 152 -2.94 -6.12 11.25
N VAL A 153 -1.94 -5.89 10.40
CA VAL A 153 -1.32 -6.90 9.55
C VAL A 153 0.20 -6.81 9.71
N PRO A 154 0.92 -7.94 9.78
CA PRO A 154 2.38 -7.90 9.72
C PRO A 154 2.83 -7.33 8.37
N TYR A 155 3.88 -6.51 8.37
CA TYR A 155 4.34 -5.82 7.16
C TYR A 155 4.76 -6.78 6.04
N VAL A 156 5.24 -7.99 6.41
CA VAL A 156 5.61 -9.05 5.45
C VAL A 156 4.45 -9.54 4.58
N ASP A 157 3.21 -9.30 5.00
CA ASP A 157 1.99 -9.65 4.27
C ASP A 157 1.32 -8.42 3.65
N VAL A 158 2.04 -7.30 3.55
CA VAL A 158 1.57 -6.07 2.92
C VAL A 158 2.46 -5.71 1.73
N ILE A 159 1.84 -5.54 0.56
CA ILE A 159 2.46 -4.83 -0.56
C ILE A 159 2.29 -3.34 -0.29
N HIS A 160 3.40 -2.62 -0.16
CA HIS A 160 3.42 -1.15 0.01
C HIS A 160 4.11 -0.49 -1.19
N LEU A 161 3.32 0.19 -2.01
CA LEU A 161 3.83 1.03 -3.09
C LEU A 161 4.02 2.46 -2.57
N ARG A 162 5.16 3.06 -2.92
CA ARG A 162 5.57 4.39 -2.46
C ARG A 162 6.05 5.24 -3.63
N LYS A 163 5.77 6.53 -3.57
CA LYS A 163 6.22 7.55 -4.52
C LYS A 163 6.82 8.72 -3.76
N ASP A 164 7.78 9.41 -4.36
CA ASP A 164 8.49 10.55 -3.75
C ASP A 164 8.99 10.22 -2.32
N PHE A 165 9.61 9.06 -2.21
CA PHE A 165 10.14 8.47 -0.98
C PHE A 165 11.58 8.95 -0.73
N ASN A 166 11.72 10.22 -0.37
CA ASN A 166 13.03 10.86 -0.19
C ASN A 166 13.36 11.16 1.29
N ASP A 167 12.38 11.66 2.04
CA ASP A 167 12.62 12.24 3.38
C ASP A 167 12.19 11.34 4.54
N ASP A 168 11.15 10.51 4.35
CA ASP A 168 10.62 9.63 5.38
C ASP A 168 11.16 8.20 5.19
N ASP A 169 11.44 7.49 6.28
CA ASP A 169 12.02 6.14 6.25
C ASP A 169 10.99 5.04 5.94
N PHE A 170 9.70 5.37 5.96
CA PHE A 170 8.61 4.39 5.82
C PHE A 170 7.58 4.74 4.73
N PHE A 171 7.12 5.99 4.64
CA PHE A 171 6.04 6.43 3.73
C PHE A 171 6.51 7.37 2.63
N GLY A 172 5.84 7.34 1.47
CA GLY A 172 6.03 8.35 0.44
C GLY A 172 5.53 9.74 0.88
N GLU A 173 6.14 10.81 0.39
CA GLU A 173 5.74 12.18 0.75
C GLU A 173 4.36 12.52 0.15
N HIS A 174 3.43 13.00 0.98
CA HIS A 174 2.07 13.31 0.52
C HIS A 174 2.04 14.48 -0.49
N PRO A 175 1.33 14.38 -1.65
CA PRO A 175 1.37 15.37 -2.73
C PRO A 175 0.74 16.73 -2.39
N GLY A 176 0.01 16.81 -1.26
CA GLY A 176 -0.74 18.00 -0.85
C GLY A 176 0.07 19.29 -0.76
N LYS A 177 1.36 19.22 -0.35
CA LYS A 177 2.23 20.41 -0.32
C LYS A 177 2.45 21.00 -1.71
N SER A 178 2.71 20.14 -2.70
CA SER A 178 2.98 20.54 -4.09
C SER A 178 1.74 21.05 -4.83
N LEU A 179 0.54 20.67 -4.37
CA LEU A 179 -0.74 21.09 -4.96
C LEU A 179 -1.30 22.39 -4.38
N ALA A 180 -0.72 22.88 -3.27
CA ALA A 180 -1.16 24.10 -2.58
C ALA A 180 -0.34 25.36 -2.96
N SER A 181 0.61 25.22 -3.90
CA SER A 181 1.49 26.30 -4.37
C SER A 181 0.96 27.03 -5.60
#